data_AF-A0A2K3LZ95-F1
#
_entry.id   AF-A0A2K3LZ95-F1
#
_cell.length_a   1.000
_cell.length_b   1.000
_cell.length_c   1.000
_cell.angle_alpha   90.00
_cell.angle_beta   90.00
_cell.angle_gamma   90.00
#
_symmetry.space_group_name_H-M   'P 1'
#
loop_
_entity.id
_entity.type
_entity.pdbx_description
1 polymer ?
#
loop_
_entity_poly.entity_id
_entity_poly.type
_entity_poly.pdbx_seq_one_letter_code
_entity_poly.pdbx_strand_id
1 'polypeptide(L)'
;MTSIYCGHGGLLRDNNDTCLDSYVHKIGSCNTLHAEMWDMCIEVDLAQRQGNITHLRVESDLKILVDMVTRNYNANEIIPTLIWCICDLMNMN
;
A
#
# COMPACT_ATOMS: atom_id res chain seq x y z
N MET A 1 -18.56 17.30 -16.27
CA MET A 1 -17.72 16.09 -16.28
C MET A 1 -16.66 16.32 -15.21
N THR A 2 -16.90 15.84 -13.98
CA THR A 2 -16.00 16.10 -12.84
C THR A 2 -14.90 15.06 -12.88
N SER A 3 -13.68 15.45 -13.26
CA SER A 3 -12.51 14.59 -13.17
C SER A 3 -12.12 14.50 -11.69
N ILE A 4 -12.36 13.34 -11.06
CA ILE A 4 -11.91 13.07 -9.70
C ILE A 4 -10.43 12.71 -9.83
N TYR A 5 -9.55 13.63 -9.43
CA TYR A 5 -8.13 13.37 -9.36
C TYR A 5 -7.85 12.58 -8.07
N CYS A 6 -7.28 11.39 -8.22
CA CYS A 6 -6.70 10.62 -7.14
C CYS A 6 -5.33 11.19 -6.76
N GLY A 7 -5.15 11.40 -5.47
CA GLY A 7 -3.83 11.47 -4.84
C GLY A 7 -3.82 10.50 -3.68
N HIS A 8 -2.64 9.99 -3.37
CA HIS A 8 -2.39 9.26 -2.14
C HIS A 8 -1.16 9.86 -1.46
N GLY A 9 -1.03 9.59 -0.17
CA GLY A 9 0.09 10.04 0.61
C GLY A 9 0.24 9.15 1.82
N GLY A 10 1.48 8.80 2.10
CA GLY A 10 1.84 7.86 3.14
C GLY A 10 2.82 8.48 4.13
N LEU A 11 2.89 7.84 5.29
CA LEU A 11 3.75 8.27 6.37
C LEU A 11 4.52 7.07 6.91
N LEU A 12 5.83 7.07 6.68
CA LEU A 12 6.71 6.05 7.22
C LEU A 12 7.15 6.46 8.61
N ARG A 13 6.89 5.59 9.59
CA ARG A 13 7.25 5.81 10.99
C ARG A 13 8.13 4.70 11.53
N ASP A 14 8.98 5.04 12.49
CA ASP A 14 9.66 4.04 13.30
C ASP A 14 8.75 3.46 14.39
N ASN A 15 9.26 2.47 15.12
CA ASN A 15 8.52 1.84 16.23
C ASN A 15 8.21 2.79 17.40
N ASN A 16 8.81 3.98 17.46
CA ASN A 16 8.53 5.02 18.44
C ASN A 16 7.53 6.06 17.92
N ASP A 17 6.83 5.77 16.80
CA ASP A 17 5.90 6.66 16.11
C ASP A 17 6.56 7.91 15.50
N THR A 18 7.90 7.93 15.40
CA THR A 18 8.66 9.04 14.82
C THR A 18 8.55 9.00 13.30
N CYS A 19 8.15 10.12 12.69
CA CYS A 19 8.13 10.26 11.23
C CYS A 19 9.57 10.14 10.68
N LEU A 20 9.80 9.09 9.88
CA LEU A 20 11.05 8.88 9.15
C LEU A 20 10.99 9.54 7.78
N ASP A 21 9.85 9.41 7.10
CA ASP A 21 9.61 10.01 5.79
C ASP A 21 8.11 10.19 5.55
N SER A 22 7.75 11.12 4.69
CA SER A 22 6.38 11.39 4.28
C SER A 22 6.34 11.73 2.81
N TYR A 23 5.33 11.25 2.11
CA TYR A 23 5.23 11.51 0.68
C TYR A 23 3.80 11.78 0.25
N VAL A 24 3.67 12.48 -0.87
CA VAL A 24 2.38 12.75 -1.52
C VAL A 24 2.58 12.54 -3.00
N HIS A 25 1.75 11.70 -3.61
CA HIS A 25 1.80 11.41 -5.03
C HIS A 25 0.46 11.65 -5.70
N LYS A 26 0.49 12.34 -6.85
CA LYS A 26 -0.69 12.60 -7.66
C LYS A 26 -0.75 11.59 -8.80
N ILE A 27 -1.64 10.61 -8.71
CA ILE A 27 -1.79 9.52 -9.71
C ILE A 27 -2.60 9.97 -10.93
N GLY A 28 -3.53 10.92 -10.79
CA GLY A 28 -4.44 11.32 -11.87
C GLY A 28 -5.79 10.64 -11.74
N SER A 29 -6.40 10.16 -12.84
CA SER A 29 -7.74 9.54 -12.78
C SER A 29 -7.65 8.08 -12.33
N CYS A 30 -8.24 7.74 -11.20
CA CYS A 30 -8.29 6.37 -10.68
C CYS A 30 -9.56 6.15 -9.84
N ASN A 31 -9.79 4.91 -9.40
CA ASN A 31 -10.77 4.62 -8.35
C ASN A 31 -10.06 4.48 -6.99
N THR A 32 -10.80 4.62 -5.90
CA THR A 32 -10.25 4.61 -4.53
C THR A 32 -9.42 3.35 -4.23
N LEU A 33 -9.90 2.17 -4.63
CA LEU A 33 -9.18 0.91 -4.40
C LEU A 33 -7.84 0.88 -5.15
N HIS A 34 -7.79 1.38 -6.38
CA HIS A 34 -6.57 1.40 -7.18
C HIS A 34 -5.54 2.41 -6.64
N ALA A 35 -5.99 3.57 -6.14
CA ALA A 35 -5.10 4.51 -5.44
C ALA A 35 -4.49 3.88 -4.19
N GLU A 36 -5.31 3.27 -3.34
CA GLU A 36 -4.87 2.63 -2.10
C GLU A 36 -3.90 1.47 -2.35
N MET A 37 -4.17 0.64 -3.37
CA MET A 37 -3.24 -0.43 -3.75
C MET A 37 -1.89 0.09 -4.22
N TRP A 38 -1.89 1.21 -4.95
CA TRP A 38 -0.66 1.83 -5.44
C TRP A 38 0.15 2.49 -4.32
N ASP A 39 -0.55 3.14 -3.39
CA ASP A 39 0.01 3.68 -2.16
C ASP A 39 0.76 2.59 -1.37
N MET A 40 0.08 1.46 -1.12
CA MET A 40 0.66 0.34 -0.38
C MET A 40 1.92 -0.24 -1.04
N CYS A 41 1.95 -0.36 -2.38
CA CYS A 41 3.16 -0.78 -3.09
C CYS A 41 4.32 0.19 -2.87
N ILE A 42 4.06 1.50 -2.91
CA ILE A 42 5.09 2.52 -2.72
C ILE A 42 5.57 2.54 -1.28
N GLU A 43 4.68 2.45 -0.29
CA GLU A 43 5.05 2.41 1.12
C GLU A 43 5.99 1.24 1.42
N VAL A 44 5.68 0.06 0.89
CA VAL A 44 6.51 -1.15 1.08
C VAL A 44 7.86 -1.00 0.38
N ASP A 45 7.91 -0.51 -0.86
CA ASP A 45 9.17 -0.27 -1.58
C ASP A 45 10.04 0.79 -0.88
N LEU A 46 9.45 1.87 -0.39
CA LEU A 46 10.14 2.90 0.39
C LEU A 46 10.71 2.33 1.69
N ALA A 47 9.92 1.55 2.43
CA ALA A 47 10.36 0.88 3.64
C ALA A 47 11.53 -0.08 3.34
N GLN A 48 11.44 -0.90 2.30
CA GLN A 48 12.53 -1.80 1.91
C GLN A 48 13.83 -1.05 1.57
N ARG A 49 13.73 0.09 0.88
CA ARG A 49 14.90 0.92 0.54
C ARG A 49 15.58 1.54 1.76
N GLN A 50 14.88 1.70 2.89
CA GLN A 50 15.52 2.18 4.13
C GLN A 50 16.47 1.13 4.74
N GLY A 51 16.34 -0.14 4.36
CA GLY A 51 17.23 -1.22 4.75
C GLY A 51 17.03 -1.70 6.19
N ASN A 52 17.34 -2.98 6.44
CA ASN A 52 17.34 -3.63 7.75
C ASN A 52 16.00 -3.56 8.52
N ILE A 53 14.86 -3.51 7.82
CA ILE A 53 13.53 -3.60 8.41
C ILE A 53 13.15 -5.07 8.59
N THR A 54 13.11 -5.53 9.83
CA THR A 54 12.70 -6.91 10.18
C THR A 54 11.19 -7.04 10.38
N HIS A 55 10.51 -5.94 10.68
CA HIS A 55 9.08 -5.89 10.92
C HIS A 55 8.49 -4.65 10.28
N LEU A 56 7.67 -4.84 9.25
CA LEU A 56 6.91 -3.78 8.60
C LEU A 56 5.43 -3.92 8.94
N ARG A 57 4.83 -2.84 9.44
CA ARG A 57 3.37 -2.74 9.65
C ARG A 57 2.85 -1.69 8.68
N VAL A 58 1.96 -2.12 7.79
CA VAL A 58 1.27 -1.23 6.85
C VAL A 58 -0.18 -1.13 7.28
N GLU A 59 -0.73 0.08 7.29
CA GLU A 59 -2.10 0.36 7.74
C GLU A 59 -2.90 0.94 6.57
N SER A 60 -4.14 0.49 6.39
CA SER A 60 -5.08 1.09 5.45
C SER A 60 -6.47 1.08 6.06
N ASP A 61 -7.19 2.17 5.89
CA ASP A 61 -8.59 2.30 6.30
C ASP A 61 -9.55 1.54 5.36
N LEU A 62 -9.06 1.11 4.19
CA LEU A 62 -9.85 0.39 3.21
C LEU A 62 -9.91 -1.10 3.56
N LYS A 63 -10.94 -1.49 4.32
CA LYS A 63 -11.16 -2.88 4.75
C LYS A 63 -11.06 -3.92 3.62
N ILE A 64 -11.57 -3.61 2.43
CA ILE A 64 -11.49 -4.52 1.28
C ILE A 64 -10.03 -4.82 0.92
N LEU A 65 -9.14 -3.81 0.98
CA LEU A 65 -7.72 -3.99 0.71
C LEU A 65 -7.05 -4.83 1.80
N VAL A 66 -7.36 -4.56 3.07
CA VAL A 66 -6.87 -5.36 4.21
C VAL A 66 -7.30 -6.83 4.07
N ASP A 67 -8.57 -7.08 3.76
CA ASP A 67 -9.12 -8.43 3.58
C ASP A 67 -8.44 -9.15 2.39
N MET A 68 -8.14 -8.43 1.30
CA MET A 68 -7.42 -8.97 0.13
C MET A 68 -5.96 -9.32 0.45
N VAL A 69 -5.21 -8.43 1.12
CA VAL A 69 -3.79 -8.65 1.45
C VAL A 69 -3.62 -9.73 2.50
N THR A 70 -4.52 -9.81 3.49
CA THR A 70 -4.51 -10.86 4.52
C THR A 70 -5.01 -12.21 4.01
N ARG A 71 -5.32 -12.34 2.71
CA ARG A 71 -5.88 -13.54 2.07
C ARG A 71 -7.14 -14.08 2.74
N ASN A 72 -7.86 -13.21 3.46
CA ASN A 72 -9.14 -13.52 4.08
C ASN A 72 -10.30 -13.30 3.09
N TYR A 73 -9.99 -12.85 1.87
CA TYR A 73 -10.94 -12.60 0.80
C TYR A 73 -11.07 -13.81 -0.14
N ASN A 74 -12.24 -14.47 -0.10
CA ASN A 74 -12.62 -15.51 -1.06
C ASN A 74 -13.06 -14.88 -2.39
N ALA A 75 -12.12 -14.35 -3.17
CA ALA A 75 -12.42 -13.94 -4.54
C ALA A 75 -12.01 -15.00 -5.54
N ASN A 76 -13.03 -15.61 -6.16
CA ASN A 76 -12.93 -16.25 -7.47
C ASN A 76 -12.64 -15.24 -8.60
N GLU A 77 -12.48 -13.95 -8.28
CA GLU A 77 -12.22 -12.88 -9.22
C GLU A 77 -10.83 -12.31 -8.98
N ILE A 78 -9.98 -12.46 -10.00
CA ILE A 78 -8.75 -11.72 -10.29
C ILE A 78 -8.21 -10.95 -9.08
N ILE A 79 -7.37 -11.63 -8.29
CA ILE A 79 -6.42 -10.92 -7.43
C ILE A 79 -5.62 -10.02 -8.39
N PRO A 80 -5.74 -8.68 -8.30
CA PRO A 80 -5.00 -7.81 -9.17
C PRO A 80 -3.51 -8.09 -8.99
N THR A 81 -2.74 -8.15 -10.08
CA THR A 81 -1.29 -8.41 -10.07
C THR A 81 -0.53 -7.57 -9.03
N LEU A 82 -1.03 -6.39 -8.69
CA LEU A 82 -0.54 -5.52 -7.62
C LEU A 82 -0.60 -6.15 -6.23
N ILE A 83 -1.67 -6.87 -5.85
CA ILE A 83 -1.74 -7.59 -4.56
C ILE A 83 -0.70 -8.72 -4.52
N TRP A 84 -0.47 -9.40 -5.64
CA TRP A 84 0.62 -10.37 -5.76
C TRP A 84 1.99 -9.71 -5.55
N CYS A 85 2.21 -8.54 -6.15
CA CYS A 85 3.44 -7.78 -5.98
C CYS A 85 3.66 -7.35 -4.52
N ILE A 86 2.62 -6.84 -3.83
CA ILE A 86 2.68 -6.49 -2.41
C ILE A 86 2.98 -7.72 -1.56
N CYS A 87 2.29 -8.84 -1.80
CA CYS A 87 2.55 -10.09 -1.10
C CYS A 87 3.98 -10.60 -1.33
N ASP A 88 4.49 -10.56 -2.55
CA ASP A 88 5.86 -10.99 -2.86
C ASP A 88 6.88 -10.07 -2.17
N LEU A 89 6.66 -8.75 -2.19
CA LEU A 89 7.49 -7.77 -1.47
C LEU A 89 7.48 -8.01 0.04
N MET A 90 6.32 -8.33 0.64
CA MET A 90 6.23 -8.63 2.08
C MET A 90 6.82 -10.00 2.46
N ASN A 91 6.93 -10.95 1.53
CA ASN A 91 7.45 -12.31 1.78
C ASN A 91 8.94 -12.47 1.44
N MET A 92 9.59 -11.48 0.82
CA MET A 92 11.02 -11.49 0.59
C MET A 92 11.75 -11.06 1.87
N ASN A 93 12.24 -12.08 2.59
CA ASN A 93 13.00 -12.01 3.83
C ASN A 93 14.45 -11.55 3.62
#